data_AF-A0A367QF99-F1
#
_entry.id   AF-A0A367QF99-F1
#
_cell.length_a   1.000
_cell.length_b   1.000
_cell.length_c   1.000
_cell.angle_alpha   90.00
_cell.angle_beta   90.00
_cell.angle_gamma   90.00
#
_symmetry.space_group_name_H-M   'P 1'
#
loop_
_entity.id
_entity.type
_entity.pdbx_description
1 polymer ?
#
loop_
_entity_poly.entity_id
_entity_poly.type
_entity_poly.pdbx_seq_one_letter_code
_entity_poly.pdbx_strand_id
1 'polypeptide(L)'
;MAKIERVSSNFKLPKTLVEALKAKAQEEKTTVTDLVIQGIHHVLGSSTTSVDNSTDNVLQEIKSRIEALETKQATNTNAKDNSLHSITDSAQSQQLSYLEQKLEVVTRRLELLEIAIASGRYANNSKPRRQAYPYQQSSVELQALAAENLASRLGLTASYLASEKQRLSEKDFINWSRNRDPRSIGWRFAPEDGLYHPVPQ
;
A
#
# COMPACT_ATOMS: atom_id res chain seq x y z
N MET A 1 -7.80 -66.83 -31.28
CA MET A 1 -9.21 -66.59 -30.90
C MET A 1 -9.74 -67.86 -30.25
N ALA A 2 -10.19 -67.80 -29.00
CA ALA A 2 -10.75 -68.96 -28.32
C ALA A 2 -11.98 -69.45 -29.08
N LYS A 3 -12.08 -70.76 -29.29
CA LYS A 3 -13.21 -71.37 -30.00
C LYS A 3 -14.40 -71.37 -29.04
N ILE A 4 -15.32 -70.43 -29.21
CA ILE A 4 -16.53 -70.35 -28.38
C ILE A 4 -17.52 -71.39 -28.90
N GLU A 5 -17.82 -72.41 -28.09
CA GLU A 5 -18.90 -73.35 -28.35
C GLU A 5 -20.24 -72.63 -28.20
N ARG A 6 -21.05 -72.66 -29.26
CA ARG A 6 -22.37 -71.99 -29.29
C ARG A 6 -23.46 -73.05 -29.28
N VAL A 7 -24.36 -72.95 -28.31
CA VAL A 7 -25.56 -73.80 -28.21
C VAL A 7 -26.79 -72.93 -28.40
N SER A 8 -27.71 -73.37 -29.27
CA SER A 8 -28.99 -72.68 -29.48
C SER A 8 -30.05 -73.20 -28.52
N SER A 9 -30.68 -72.29 -27.77
CA SER A 9 -31.86 -72.57 -26.95
C SER A 9 -33.08 -71.84 -27.54
N ASN A 10 -34.20 -72.55 -27.74
CA ASN A 10 -35.42 -71.98 -28.35
C ASN A 10 -36.24 -71.16 -27.33
N PHE A 11 -35.93 -69.87 -27.17
CA PHE A 11 -36.77 -68.93 -26.42
C PHE A 11 -37.68 -68.13 -27.35
N LYS A 12 -38.91 -67.84 -26.92
CA LYS A 12 -39.84 -66.95 -27.63
C LYS A 12 -39.90 -65.62 -26.91
N LEU A 13 -39.71 -64.53 -27.65
CA LEU A 13 -39.84 -63.16 -27.13
C LEU A 13 -41.17 -62.54 -27.59
N PRO A 14 -41.79 -61.69 -26.77
CA PRO A 14 -42.91 -60.86 -27.22
C PRO A 14 -42.53 -60.01 -28.44
N LYS A 15 -43.48 -59.84 -29.39
CA LYS A 15 -43.24 -59.09 -30.63
C LYS A 15 -42.77 -57.64 -30.38
N THR A 16 -43.40 -56.99 -29.40
CA THR A 16 -43.07 -55.61 -28.97
C THR A 16 -41.62 -55.48 -28.52
N LEU A 17 -41.09 -56.49 -27.82
CA LEU A 17 -39.72 -56.50 -27.33
C LEU A 17 -38.72 -56.72 -28.48
N VAL A 18 -39.06 -57.58 -29.44
CA VAL A 18 -38.22 -57.80 -30.63
C VAL A 18 -38.13 -56.54 -31.50
N GLU A 19 -39.23 -55.80 -31.65
CA GLU A 19 -39.24 -54.51 -32.35
C GLU A 19 -38.38 -53.47 -31.63
N ALA A 20 -38.50 -53.36 -30.30
CA ALA A 20 -37.67 -52.46 -29.50
C ALA A 20 -36.17 -52.81 -29.59
N LEU A 21 -35.81 -54.09 -29.53
CA LEU A 21 -34.42 -54.54 -29.68
C LEU A 21 -33.86 -54.22 -31.06
N LYS A 22 -34.66 -54.37 -32.13
CA LYS A 22 -34.25 -54.02 -33.50
C LYS A 22 -34.01 -52.52 -33.64
N ALA A 23 -34.90 -51.69 -33.09
CA ALA A 23 -34.74 -50.23 -33.10
C ALA A 23 -33.45 -49.82 -32.37
N LYS A 24 -33.21 -50.39 -31.19
CA LYS A 24 -32.01 -50.09 -30.39
C LYS A 24 -30.72 -50.60 -31.05
N ALA A 25 -30.75 -51.77 -31.68
CA ALA A 25 -29.61 -52.29 -32.45
C ALA A 25 -29.24 -51.38 -33.64
N GLN A 26 -30.24 -50.78 -34.30
CA GLN A 26 -30.00 -49.81 -35.38
C GLN A 26 -29.37 -48.52 -34.86
N GLU A 27 -29.84 -48.00 -33.72
CA GLU A 27 -29.28 -46.81 -33.08
C GLU A 27 -27.80 -47.02 -32.69
N GLU A 28 -27.49 -48.16 -32.07
CA GLU A 28 -26.16 -48.48 -31.56
C GLU A 28 -25.23 -49.09 -32.62
N LYS A 29 -25.70 -49.30 -33.86
CA LYS A 29 -24.97 -49.97 -34.95
C LYS A 29 -24.45 -51.38 -34.55
N THR A 30 -25.23 -52.10 -33.76
CA THR A 30 -24.92 -53.44 -33.27
C THR A 30 -25.92 -54.47 -33.78
N THR A 31 -25.70 -55.76 -33.45
CA THR A 31 -26.69 -56.79 -33.74
C THR A 31 -27.64 -56.99 -32.57
N VAL A 32 -28.90 -57.34 -32.86
CA VAL A 32 -29.89 -57.69 -31.83
C VAL A 32 -29.38 -58.82 -30.94
N THR A 33 -28.64 -59.77 -31.51
CA THR A 33 -28.03 -60.88 -30.78
C THR A 33 -27.00 -60.38 -29.76
N ASP A 34 -26.18 -59.39 -30.11
CA ASP A 34 -25.18 -58.83 -29.19
C ASP A 34 -25.84 -58.11 -28.01
N LEU A 35 -26.92 -57.37 -28.25
CA LEU A 35 -27.69 -56.73 -27.18
C LEU A 35 -28.33 -57.74 -26.23
N VAL A 36 -28.86 -58.83 -26.77
CA VAL A 36 -29.44 -59.92 -25.95
C VAL A 36 -28.34 -60.60 -25.15
N ILE A 37 -27.18 -60.88 -25.75
CA ILE A 37 -26.02 -61.45 -25.05
C ILE A 37 -25.58 -60.52 -23.92
N GLN A 38 -25.44 -59.21 -24.17
CA GLN A 38 -25.10 -58.22 -23.15
C GLN A 38 -26.13 -58.18 -22.01
N GLY A 39 -27.42 -58.15 -22.34
CA GLY A 39 -28.50 -58.19 -21.35
C GLY A 39 -28.46 -59.46 -20.51
N ILE A 40 -28.20 -60.62 -21.12
CA ILE A 40 -28.04 -61.90 -20.41
C ILE A 40 -26.79 -61.86 -19.51
N HIS A 41 -25.65 -61.34 -19.99
CA HIS A 41 -24.46 -61.19 -19.16
C HIS A 41 -24.70 -60.27 -17.96
N HIS A 42 -25.45 -59.18 -18.15
CA HIS A 42 -25.84 -58.27 -17.07
C HIS A 42 -26.75 -58.97 -16.04
N VAL A 43 -27.77 -59.72 -16.48
CA VAL A 43 -28.68 -60.46 -15.57
C VAL A 43 -27.97 -61.59 -14.82
N LEU A 44 -27.00 -62.24 -15.46
CA LEU A 44 -26.21 -63.31 -14.86
C LEU A 44 -25.05 -62.79 -13.98
N GLY A 45 -24.85 -61.47 -13.88
CA GLY A 45 -23.73 -60.88 -13.15
C GLY A 45 -22.36 -61.20 -13.77
N SER A 46 -22.34 -61.65 -15.02
CA SER A 46 -21.14 -62.06 -15.76
C SER A 46 -20.52 -60.92 -16.58
N SER A 47 -21.04 -59.70 -16.49
CA SER A 47 -20.39 -58.51 -17.02
C SER A 47 -19.14 -58.21 -16.20
N THR A 48 -17.96 -58.57 -16.72
CA THR A 48 -16.71 -57.82 -16.55
C THR A 48 -16.45 -57.21 -15.16
N THR A 49 -16.59 -58.01 -14.12
CA THR A 49 -16.46 -57.62 -12.70
C THR A 49 -15.09 -57.02 -12.34
N SER A 50 -14.09 -57.10 -13.21
CA SER A 50 -12.79 -56.44 -12.98
C SER A 50 -12.78 -54.95 -13.31
N VAL A 51 -13.61 -54.50 -14.25
CA VAL A 51 -13.59 -53.09 -14.69
C VAL A 51 -14.51 -52.24 -13.82
N ASP A 52 -15.69 -52.76 -13.47
CA ASP A 52 -16.67 -52.01 -12.66
C ASP A 52 -16.21 -51.80 -11.20
N ASN A 53 -15.58 -52.82 -10.60
CA ASN A 53 -14.94 -52.67 -9.28
C ASN A 53 -13.77 -51.66 -9.33
N SER A 54 -13.04 -51.62 -10.45
CA SER A 54 -11.95 -50.65 -10.62
C SER A 54 -12.48 -49.24 -10.80
N THR A 55 -13.58 -49.04 -11.53
CA THR A 55 -14.19 -47.72 -11.70
C THR A 55 -14.82 -47.24 -10.41
N ASP A 56 -15.48 -48.11 -9.64
CA ASP A 56 -16.07 -47.74 -8.36
C ASP A 56 -15.00 -47.37 -7.32
N ASN A 57 -13.88 -48.10 -7.29
CA ASN A 57 -12.74 -47.75 -6.44
C ASN A 57 -12.13 -46.41 -6.81
N VAL A 58 -11.94 -46.14 -8.11
CA VAL A 58 -11.45 -44.84 -8.59
C VAL A 58 -12.43 -43.73 -8.26
N LEU A 59 -13.73 -43.98 -8.37
CA LEU A 59 -14.77 -43.00 -8.07
C LEU A 59 -14.85 -42.71 -6.58
N GLN A 60 -14.66 -43.71 -5.71
CA GLN A 60 -14.53 -43.49 -4.27
C GLN A 60 -13.25 -42.73 -3.91
N GLU A 61 -12.12 -43.04 -4.55
CA GLU A 61 -10.87 -42.32 -4.33
C GLU A 61 -11.00 -40.85 -4.76
N ILE A 62 -11.62 -40.58 -5.92
CA ILE A 62 -11.90 -39.23 -6.39
C ILE A 62 -12.81 -38.49 -5.40
N LYS A 63 -13.89 -39.12 -4.92
CA LYS A 63 -14.77 -38.50 -3.90
C LYS A 63 -13.99 -38.13 -2.64
N SER A 64 -13.18 -39.04 -2.10
CA SER A 64 -12.39 -38.77 -0.89
C SER A 64 -11.39 -37.64 -1.09
N ARG A 65 -10.78 -37.54 -2.28
CA ARG A 65 -9.85 -36.45 -2.63
C ARG A 65 -10.56 -35.12 -2.78
N ILE A 66 -11.76 -35.10 -3.35
CA ILE A 66 -12.58 -33.89 -3.46
C ILE A 66 -12.94 -33.37 -2.07
N GLU A 67 -13.46 -34.21 -1.17
CA GLU A 67 -13.76 -33.82 0.22
C GLU A 67 -12.52 -33.30 0.96
N ALA A 68 -11.37 -33.96 0.78
CA ALA A 68 -10.11 -33.51 1.37
C ALA A 68 -9.61 -32.17 0.79
N LEU A 69 -9.89 -31.89 -0.48
CA LEU A 69 -9.52 -30.62 -1.12
C LEU A 69 -10.46 -29.50 -0.67
N GLU A 70 -11.77 -29.75 -0.59
CA GLU A 70 -12.77 -28.79 -0.13
C GLU A 70 -12.51 -28.36 1.32
N THR A 71 -12.20 -29.32 2.21
CA THR A 71 -11.83 -29.02 3.61
C THR A 71 -10.53 -28.24 3.73
N LYS A 72 -9.50 -28.57 2.92
CA LYS A 72 -8.25 -27.79 2.84
C LYS A 72 -8.48 -26.38 2.29
N GLN A 73 -9.38 -26.22 1.33
CA GLN A 73 -9.68 -24.92 0.74
C GLN A 73 -10.42 -24.04 1.75
N ALA A 74 -11.44 -24.58 2.43
CA ALA A 74 -12.19 -23.88 3.46
C ALA A 74 -11.33 -23.42 4.65
N THR A 75 -10.38 -24.25 5.08
CA THR A 75 -9.44 -23.87 6.15
C THR A 75 -8.45 -22.79 5.71
N ASN A 76 -7.97 -22.86 4.47
CA ASN A 76 -7.01 -21.90 3.92
C ASN A 76 -7.65 -20.54 3.59
N THR A 77 -8.92 -20.50 3.15
CA THR A 77 -9.66 -19.24 2.96
C THR A 77 -9.93 -18.57 4.29
N ASN A 78 -10.43 -19.31 5.29
CA ASN A 78 -10.71 -18.74 6.62
C ASN A 78 -9.45 -18.23 7.32
N ALA A 79 -8.33 -18.95 7.21
CA ALA A 79 -7.05 -18.52 7.78
C ALA A 79 -6.50 -17.26 7.11
N LYS A 80 -6.59 -17.19 5.78
CA LYS A 80 -6.15 -16.00 5.03
C LYS A 80 -7.04 -14.80 5.30
N ASP A 81 -8.36 -14.95 5.30
CA ASP A 81 -9.28 -13.84 5.53
C ASP A 81 -9.12 -13.27 6.93
N ASN A 82 -9.02 -14.11 7.96
CA ASN A 82 -8.78 -13.65 9.34
C ASN A 82 -7.42 -12.95 9.49
N SER A 83 -6.36 -13.49 8.86
CA SER A 83 -5.04 -12.87 8.90
C SER A 83 -5.02 -11.52 8.19
N LEU A 84 -5.66 -11.41 7.02
CA LEU A 84 -5.71 -10.19 6.23
C LEU A 84 -6.54 -9.11 6.95
N HIS A 85 -7.68 -9.51 7.51
CA HIS A 85 -8.56 -8.62 8.28
C HIS A 85 -7.86 -8.06 9.54
N SER A 86 -7.14 -8.90 10.29
CA SER A 86 -6.40 -8.44 11.48
C SER A 86 -5.29 -7.43 11.16
N ILE A 87 -4.60 -7.61 10.02
CA ILE A 87 -3.54 -6.70 9.58
C ILE A 87 -4.16 -5.38 9.13
N THR A 88 -5.25 -5.41 8.36
CA THR A 88 -5.95 -4.19 7.93
C THR A 88 -6.51 -3.41 9.11
N ASP A 89 -7.12 -4.08 10.08
CA ASP A 89 -7.70 -3.43 11.26
C ASP A 89 -6.61 -2.81 12.14
N SER A 90 -5.49 -3.49 12.33
CA SER A 90 -4.36 -2.96 13.11
C SER A 90 -3.72 -1.72 12.45
N ALA A 91 -3.53 -1.75 11.13
CA ALA A 91 -2.96 -0.63 10.39
C ALA A 91 -3.93 0.57 10.35
N GLN A 92 -5.23 0.32 10.16
CA GLN A 92 -6.26 1.36 10.20
C GLN A 92 -6.37 1.97 11.60
N SER A 93 -6.34 1.17 12.65
CA SER A 93 -6.36 1.64 14.04
C SER A 93 -5.15 2.55 14.36
N GLN A 94 -3.96 2.18 13.91
CA GLN A 94 -2.76 3.02 14.07
C GLN A 94 -2.87 4.34 13.31
N GLN A 95 -3.40 4.31 12.08
CA GLN A 95 -3.62 5.53 11.29
C GLN A 95 -4.67 6.44 11.94
N LEU A 96 -5.76 5.89 12.47
CA LEU A 96 -6.79 6.64 13.17
C LEU A 96 -6.22 7.29 14.43
N SER A 97 -5.50 6.55 15.27
CA SER A 97 -4.86 7.08 16.47
C SER A 97 -3.87 8.22 16.15
N TYR A 98 -3.10 8.07 15.07
CA TYR A 98 -2.19 9.13 14.61
C TYR A 98 -2.94 10.38 14.12
N LEU A 99 -4.06 10.21 13.41
CA LEU A 99 -4.90 11.32 12.96
C LEU A 99 -5.60 12.01 14.13
N GLU A 100 -6.10 11.27 15.11
CA GLU A 100 -6.67 11.80 16.35
C GLU A 100 -5.65 12.67 17.10
N GLN A 101 -4.41 12.17 17.26
CA GLN A 101 -3.34 12.93 17.88
C GLN A 101 -3.01 14.22 17.10
N LYS A 102 -2.98 14.15 15.77
CA LYS A 102 -2.77 15.34 14.93
C LYS A 102 -3.92 16.34 15.07
N LEU A 103 -5.16 15.88 15.10
CA LEU A 103 -6.33 16.73 15.31
C LEU A 103 -6.26 17.39 16.68
N GLU A 104 -5.92 16.67 17.74
CA GLU A 104 -5.75 17.24 19.08
C GLU A 104 -4.69 18.36 19.10
N VAL A 105 -3.55 18.16 18.42
CA VAL A 105 -2.52 19.21 18.28
C VAL A 105 -3.03 20.43 17.51
N VAL A 106 -3.80 20.22 16.44
CA VAL A 106 -4.40 21.32 15.67
C VAL A 106 -5.41 22.08 16.51
N THR A 107 -6.31 21.38 17.21
CA THR A 107 -7.29 21.99 18.12
C THR A 107 -6.60 22.83 19.19
N ARG A 108 -5.56 22.30 19.84
CA ARG A 108 -4.80 23.04 20.86
C ARG A 108 -4.12 24.29 20.30
N ARG A 109 -3.62 24.23 19.06
CA ARG A 109 -3.05 25.41 18.38
C ARG A 109 -4.12 26.43 18.02
N LEU A 110 -5.31 25.98 17.60
CA LEU A 110 -6.45 26.85 17.33
C LEU A 110 -6.94 27.55 18.60
N GLU A 111 -7.06 26.83 19.72
CA GLU A 111 -7.38 27.43 21.04
C GLU A 111 -6.37 28.53 21.41
N LEU A 112 -5.07 28.28 21.24
CA LEU A 112 -4.04 29.29 21.50
C LEU A 112 -4.18 30.51 20.57
N LEU A 113 -4.52 30.30 19.29
CA LEU A 113 -4.76 31.39 18.35
C LEU A 113 -6.03 32.17 18.72
N GLU A 114 -7.11 31.49 19.10
CA GLU A 114 -8.35 32.11 19.58
C GLU A 114 -8.09 32.97 20.82
N ILE A 115 -7.36 32.46 21.80
CA ILE A 115 -6.94 33.23 22.99
C ILE A 115 -6.09 34.43 22.57
N ALA A 116 -5.16 34.27 21.63
CA ALA A 116 -4.30 35.35 21.17
C ALA A 116 -5.07 36.45 20.41
N ILE A 117 -6.10 36.07 19.64
CA ILE A 117 -7.00 36.97 18.94
C ILE A 117 -7.94 37.67 19.92
N ALA A 118 -8.58 36.93 20.83
CA ALA A 118 -9.48 37.44 21.87
C ALA A 118 -8.76 38.37 22.85
N SER A 119 -7.49 38.11 23.16
CA SER A 119 -6.65 39.00 23.99
C SER A 119 -6.23 40.30 23.30
N GLY A 120 -6.70 40.55 22.06
CA GLY A 120 -6.52 41.81 21.36
C GLY A 120 -5.09 42.09 20.87
N ARG A 121 -4.18 41.11 20.97
CA ARG A 121 -2.79 41.24 20.48
C ARG A 121 -2.70 41.37 18.95
N TYR A 122 -3.73 40.91 18.24
CA TYR A 122 -3.85 41.00 16.78
C TYR A 122 -4.97 41.94 16.29
N ALA A 123 -5.86 42.39 17.17
CA ALA A 123 -7.02 43.21 16.81
C ALA A 123 -6.71 44.73 16.70
N ASN A 124 -5.52 45.17 17.09
CA ASN A 124 -5.15 46.59 17.07
C ASN A 124 -3.76 46.80 16.47
N ASN A 125 -3.69 46.93 15.15
CA ASN A 125 -2.59 47.64 14.49
C ASN A 125 -2.65 49.17 14.71
N SER A 126 -3.58 49.66 15.54
CA SER A 126 -3.55 51.00 16.13
C SER A 126 -2.76 50.95 17.44
N LYS A 127 -1.46 51.25 17.34
CA LYS A 127 -0.54 51.45 18.48
C LYS A 127 -1.23 52.18 19.64
N PRO A 128 -1.34 51.61 20.85
CA PRO A 128 -1.53 52.43 22.03
C PRO A 128 -0.24 53.23 22.23
N ARG A 129 -0.36 54.56 22.21
CA ARG A 129 0.74 55.51 22.44
C ARG A 129 1.22 55.36 23.89
N ARG A 130 2.07 54.37 24.13
CA ARG A 130 2.81 54.23 25.39
C ARG A 130 3.79 55.39 25.45
N GLN A 131 3.66 56.21 26.50
CA GLN A 131 4.65 57.21 26.86
C GLN A 131 5.99 56.50 27.02
N ALA A 132 6.93 56.80 26.13
CA ALA A 132 8.27 56.24 26.17
C ALA A 132 9.02 56.93 27.31
N TYR A 133 9.40 56.15 28.32
CA TYR A 133 10.55 56.52 29.14
C TYR A 133 11.75 56.62 28.19
N PRO A 134 12.45 57.76 28.11
CA PRO A 134 13.56 57.92 27.18
C PRO A 134 14.76 57.16 27.74
N TYR A 135 14.81 55.85 27.48
CA TYR A 135 16.07 55.14 27.56
C TYR A 135 16.89 55.61 26.36
N GLN A 136 17.84 56.51 26.59
CA GLN A 136 18.88 56.84 25.62
C GLN A 136 19.63 55.56 25.28
N GLN A 137 19.20 54.87 24.22
CA GLN A 137 20.02 53.88 23.57
C GLN A 137 21.15 54.67 22.91
N SER A 138 22.34 54.63 23.51
CA SER A 138 23.56 55.03 22.83
C SER A 138 23.62 54.26 21.51
N SER A 139 23.51 54.97 20.39
CA SER A 139 23.75 54.40 19.07
C SER A 139 25.21 53.98 19.02
N VAL A 140 25.49 52.73 19.38
CA VAL A 140 26.83 52.17 19.25
C VAL A 140 27.11 52.07 17.75
N GLU A 141 27.91 53.01 17.25
CA GLU A 141 28.44 52.97 15.90
C GLU A 141 29.17 51.63 15.73
N LEU A 142 28.73 50.84 14.75
CA LEU A 142 29.41 49.58 14.48
C LEU A 142 30.77 49.90 13.88
N GLN A 143 31.81 49.32 14.48
CA GLN A 143 33.16 49.40 13.96
C GLN A 143 33.34 48.43 12.80
N ALA A 144 34.38 48.68 11.99
CA ALA A 144 34.81 47.72 10.97
C ALA A 144 35.24 46.41 11.64
N LEU A 145 34.85 45.28 11.05
CA LEU A 145 35.10 43.95 11.60
C LEU A 145 36.07 43.17 10.71
N ALA A 146 36.98 42.43 11.35
CA ALA A 146 37.75 41.39 10.67
C ALA A 146 36.84 40.24 10.21
N ALA A 147 37.31 39.46 9.23
CA ALA A 147 36.54 38.35 8.63
C ALA A 147 36.03 37.35 9.68
N GLU A 148 36.83 37.03 10.70
CA GLU A 148 36.47 36.09 11.77
C GLU A 148 35.35 36.64 12.66
N ASN A 149 35.41 37.92 13.00
CA ASN A 149 34.42 38.58 13.86
C ASN A 149 33.10 38.75 13.12
N LEU A 150 33.15 39.13 11.84
CA LEU A 150 31.95 39.21 11.02
C LEU A 150 31.34 37.83 10.79
N ALA A 151 32.16 36.81 10.47
CA ALA A 151 31.68 35.45 10.28
C ALA A 151 30.97 34.94 11.55
N SER A 152 31.58 35.13 12.73
CA SER A 152 30.97 34.77 14.01
C SER A 152 29.63 35.47 14.23
N ARG A 153 29.54 36.77 13.90
CA ARG A 153 28.31 37.56 14.01
C ARG A 153 27.20 37.10 13.06
N LEU A 154 27.56 36.68 11.85
CA LEU A 154 26.63 36.13 10.86
C LEU A 154 26.32 34.64 11.06
N GLY A 155 26.93 33.99 12.07
CA GLY A 155 26.78 32.56 12.33
C GLY A 155 27.46 31.66 11.30
N LEU A 156 28.61 32.08 10.77
CA LEU A 156 29.36 31.42 9.69
C LEU A 156 30.83 31.22 10.06
N THR A 157 31.54 30.43 9.25
CA THR A 157 33.00 30.32 9.31
C THR A 157 33.66 31.38 8.43
N ALA A 158 34.87 31.81 8.79
CA ALA A 158 35.63 32.80 8.02
C ALA A 158 35.92 32.33 6.58
N SER A 159 36.16 31.03 6.39
CA SER A 159 36.35 30.42 5.06
C SER A 159 35.10 30.53 4.19
N TYR A 160 33.92 30.22 4.74
CA TYR A 160 32.66 30.33 4.03
C TYR A 160 32.33 31.78 3.65
N LEU A 161 32.62 32.72 4.56
CA LEU A 161 32.44 34.15 4.31
C LEU A 161 33.35 34.65 3.17
N ALA A 162 34.60 34.17 3.10
CA ALA A 162 35.52 34.48 2.01
C ALA A 162 35.04 33.91 0.66
N SER A 163 34.54 32.67 0.64
CA SER A 163 33.95 32.05 -0.56
C SER A 163 32.74 32.82 -1.07
N GLU A 164 31.85 33.23 -0.16
CA GLU A 164 30.64 33.97 -0.54
C GLU A 164 30.96 35.37 -1.06
N LYS A 165 31.97 36.03 -0.48
CA LYS A 165 32.48 37.32 -0.96
C LYS A 165 33.09 37.22 -2.36
N GLN A 166 33.70 36.10 -2.72
CA GLN A 166 34.21 35.87 -4.09
C GLN A 166 33.08 35.52 -5.08
N ARG A 167 32.03 34.85 -4.59
CA ARG A 167 30.91 34.38 -5.40
C ARG A 167 29.93 35.50 -5.77
N LEU A 168 29.67 36.43 -4.85
CA LEU A 168 28.67 37.48 -5.00
C LEU A 168 29.28 38.78 -5.52
N SER A 169 28.47 39.56 -6.24
CA SER A 169 28.78 40.97 -6.48
C SER A 169 28.76 41.76 -5.17
N GLU A 170 29.45 42.89 -5.09
CA GLU A 170 29.50 43.71 -3.86
C GLU A 170 28.10 44.09 -3.35
N LYS A 171 27.20 44.49 -4.26
CA LYS A 171 25.81 44.84 -3.94
C LYS A 171 25.03 43.64 -3.39
N ASP A 172 25.21 42.46 -3.99
CA ASP A 172 24.54 41.25 -3.54
C ASP A 172 25.10 40.75 -2.21
N PHE A 173 26.41 40.90 -1.98
CA PHE A 173 27.06 40.59 -0.71
C PHE A 173 26.55 41.49 0.42
N ILE A 174 26.38 42.79 0.16
CA ILE A 174 25.80 43.73 1.14
C ILE A 174 24.37 43.32 1.50
N ASN A 175 23.54 42.95 0.52
CA ASN A 175 22.16 42.50 0.79
C ASN A 175 22.11 41.15 1.49
N TRP A 176 22.97 40.22 1.10
CA TRP A 176 23.09 38.89 1.69
C TRP A 176 23.54 38.97 3.16
N SER A 177 24.55 39.78 3.46
CA SER A 177 25.02 40.01 4.83
C SER A 177 23.97 40.75 5.64
N ARG A 178 23.26 41.72 5.05
CA ARG A 178 22.13 42.42 5.70
C ARG A 178 21.03 41.48 6.16
N ASN A 179 20.62 40.53 5.32
CA ASN A 179 19.55 39.59 5.66
C ASN A 179 19.95 38.57 6.74
N ARG A 180 21.25 38.41 7.00
CA ARG A 180 21.80 37.50 8.00
C ARG A 180 22.19 38.19 9.30
N ASP A 181 22.48 39.48 9.24
CA ASP A 181 22.89 40.25 10.40
C ASP A 181 21.73 40.41 11.40
N PRO A 182 21.92 40.13 12.71
CA PRO A 182 20.87 40.31 13.71
C PRO A 182 20.33 41.74 13.83
N ARG A 183 21.11 42.74 13.37
CA ARG A 183 20.71 44.16 13.34
C ARG A 183 20.33 44.65 11.94
N SER A 184 20.20 43.76 10.97
CA SER A 184 19.89 44.09 9.57
C SER A 184 20.87 45.11 8.97
N ILE A 185 22.16 44.97 9.27
CA ILE A 185 23.22 45.84 8.74
C ILE A 185 23.95 45.11 7.62
N GLY A 186 24.05 45.78 6.47
CA GLY A 186 24.83 45.27 5.35
C GLY A 186 26.31 45.48 5.61
N TRP A 187 27.15 44.57 5.13
CA TRP A 187 28.60 44.65 5.30
C TRP A 187 29.29 44.71 3.95
N ARG A 188 30.24 45.63 3.80
CA ARG A 188 31.07 45.79 2.60
C ARG A 188 32.52 45.51 2.95
N PHE A 189 33.20 44.73 2.12
CA PHE A 189 34.63 44.52 2.24
C PHE A 189 35.41 45.68 1.62
N ALA A 190 36.25 46.35 2.41
CA ALA A 190 37.20 47.33 1.91
C ALA A 190 38.56 46.63 1.66
N PRO A 191 39.07 46.62 0.41
CA PRO A 191 40.36 46.00 0.11
C PRO A 191 41.55 46.80 0.66
N GLU A 192 41.35 48.06 1.04
CA GLU A 192 42.40 48.96 1.52
C GLU A 192 42.91 48.59 2.92
N ASP A 193 42.00 48.19 3.82
CA ASP A 193 42.32 47.78 5.19
C ASP A 193 42.06 46.29 5.44
N GLY A 194 41.43 45.59 4.49
CA GLY A 194 41.06 44.19 4.63
C GLY A 194 39.94 43.94 5.63
N LEU A 195 39.16 44.98 5.97
CA LEU A 195 38.08 44.91 6.95
C LEU A 195 36.70 45.02 6.30
N TYR A 196 35.69 44.57 7.04
CA TYR A 196 34.29 44.70 6.66
C TYR A 196 33.68 45.90 7.37
N HIS A 197 33.21 46.86 6.58
CA HIS A 197 32.57 48.08 7.05
C HIS A 197 31.05 47.96 7.02
N PRO A 198 30.36 48.46 8.05
CA PRO A 198 28.91 48.49 8.05
C PRO A 198 28.39 49.51 7.04
N VAL A 199 27.40 49.10 6.26
CA VAL A 199 26.65 49.93 5.32
C VAL A 199 25.26 50.14 5.92
N PRO A 200 25.04 51.26 6.64
CA PRO A 200 23.72 51.63 7.12
C PRO A 200 22.74 51.82 5.96
N GLN A 201 21.45 51.75 6.27
CA GLN A 201 20.37 51.78 5.29
C GLN A 201 20.13 53.19 4.73
#